data_AF-A0A1Y2T2G4-F1
#
_entry.id   AF-A0A1Y2T2G4-F1
#
_cell.length_a   1.000
_cell.length_b   1.000
_cell.length_c   1.000
_cell.angle_alpha   90.00
_cell.angle_beta   90.00
_cell.angle_gamma   90.00
#
_symmetry.space_group_name_H-M   'P 1'
#
loop_
_entity.id
_entity.type
_entity.pdbx_description
1 polymer ?
#
loop_
_entity_poly.entity_id
_entity_poly.type
_entity_poly.pdbx_seq_one_letter_code
_entity_poly.pdbx_strand_id
1 'polypeptide(L)'
;MMADPAAYWGRVAREEVHWFRPFEVVVEGDGPNARWFLGGQTNICYNALDRHADGERRNKAALIWLSEDGGSGSSPTGCSAGRWPSWPAA
;
A
#
# COMPACT_ATOMS: atom_id res chain seq x y z
N MET A 1 -26.81 -1.27 14.19
CA MET A 1 -26.13 0.04 14.17
C MET A 1 -24.75 -0.21 14.76
N MET A 2 -23.67 0.01 14.00
CA MET A 2 -22.29 -0.30 14.41
C MET A 2 -22.00 0.43 15.73
N ALA A 3 -21.81 -0.32 16.83
CA ALA A 3 -21.84 0.23 18.18
C ALA A 3 -20.61 1.10 18.52
N ASP A 4 -19.51 1.00 17.76
CA ASP A 4 -18.35 1.87 17.88
C ASP A 4 -17.44 1.73 16.62
N PRO A 5 -17.44 2.69 15.70
CA PRO A 5 -16.56 2.65 14.53
C PRO A 5 -15.07 2.79 14.90
N ALA A 6 -14.73 3.50 15.97
CA ALA A 6 -13.35 3.67 16.39
C ALA A 6 -12.76 2.35 16.91
N ALA A 7 -13.53 1.58 17.68
CA ALA A 7 -13.10 0.26 18.14
C ALA A 7 -12.86 -0.72 16.97
N TYR A 8 -13.77 -0.74 15.99
CA TYR A 8 -13.63 -1.62 14.83
C TYR A 8 -12.42 -1.25 13.97
N TRP A 9 -12.32 0.02 13.54
CA TRP A 9 -11.24 0.48 12.68
C TRP A 9 -9.89 0.47 13.39
N GLY A 10 -9.86 0.76 14.69
CA GLY A 10 -8.65 0.65 15.50
C GLY A 10 -8.10 -0.78 15.55
N ARG A 11 -8.99 -1.78 15.63
CA ARG A 11 -8.58 -3.20 15.55
C ARG A 11 -8.03 -3.55 14.17
N VAL A 12 -8.81 -3.28 13.12
CA VAL A 12 -8.42 -3.60 11.73
C VAL A 12 -7.09 -2.94 11.34
N ALA A 13 -6.91 -1.66 11.68
CA ALA A 13 -5.69 -0.94 11.34
C ALA A 13 -4.45 -1.48 12.06
N ARG A 14 -4.59 -2.09 13.25
CA ARG A 14 -3.49 -2.74 13.98
C ARG A 14 -3.17 -4.13 13.45
N GLU A 15 -4.17 -4.85 12.95
CA GLU A 15 -4.01 -6.21 12.42
C GLU A 15 -3.47 -6.21 10.97
N GLU A 16 -3.97 -5.32 10.12
CA GLU A 16 -3.77 -5.39 8.67
C GLU A 16 -2.65 -4.49 8.14
N VAL A 17 -2.31 -3.43 8.88
CA VAL A 17 -1.36 -2.40 8.45
C VAL A 17 -0.14 -2.39 9.36
N HIS A 18 1.04 -2.33 8.76
CA HIS A 18 2.29 -2.12 9.48
C HIS A 18 2.46 -0.64 9.82
N TRP A 19 2.71 -0.38 11.09
CA TRP A 19 2.99 0.95 11.64
C TRP A 19 4.40 0.96 12.22
N PHE A 20 5.21 1.92 11.79
CA PHE A 20 6.52 2.16 12.42
C PHE A 20 6.35 2.83 13.79
N ARG A 21 5.35 3.72 13.87
CA ARG A 21 4.86 4.27 15.13
C ARG A 21 3.36 4.01 15.23
N PRO A 22 2.89 3.29 16.27
CA PRO A 22 1.46 3.03 16.43
C PRO A 22 0.70 4.35 16.62
N PHE A 23 -0.51 4.41 16.09
CA PHE A 23 -1.40 5.55 16.30
C PHE A 23 -2.00 5.52 17.72
N GLU A 24 -2.29 6.71 18.24
CA GLU A 24 -2.86 6.89 19.58
C GLU A 24 -4.37 7.09 19.52
N VAL A 25 -4.85 7.82 18.51
CA VAL A 25 -6.28 8.15 18.33
C VAL A 25 -6.75 7.65 16.97
N VAL A 26 -7.81 6.85 16.94
CA VAL A 26 -8.34 6.24 15.70
C VAL A 26 -9.04 7.28 14.82
N VAL A 27 -9.91 8.09 15.41
CA VAL A 27 -10.64 9.15 14.72
C VAL A 27 -10.86 10.30 15.67
N GLU A 28 -10.65 11.52 15.18
CA GLU A 28 -10.93 12.75 15.90
C GLU A 28 -11.70 13.72 15.00
N GLY A 29 -12.80 14.24 15.52
CA GLY A 29 -13.70 15.15 14.81
C GLY A 29 -14.91 14.46 14.22
N ASP A 30 -15.89 15.27 13.84
CA ASP A 30 -17.14 14.84 13.22
C ASP A 30 -17.31 15.59 11.87
N GLY A 31 -17.83 14.91 10.85
CA GLY A 31 -18.02 15.48 9.50
C GLY A 31 -16.78 15.50 8.58
N PRO A 32 -16.70 16.42 7.59
CA PRO A 32 -15.75 16.36 6.48
C PRO A 32 -14.28 16.57 6.87
N ASN A 33 -14.01 17.02 8.09
CA ASN A 33 -12.66 17.28 8.61
C ASN A 33 -12.20 16.21 9.62
N ALA A 34 -12.84 15.04 9.64
CA ALA A 34 -12.44 13.94 10.52
C ALA A 34 -10.99 13.50 10.21
N ARG A 35 -10.15 13.50 11.25
CA ARG A 35 -8.75 13.08 11.17
C ARG A 35 -8.64 11.66 11.67
N TRP A 36 -7.99 10.80 10.89
CA TRP A 36 -7.86 9.38 11.18
C TRP A 36 -6.42 9.02 11.55
N PHE A 37 -6.28 8.10 12.52
CA PHE A 37 -5.02 7.51 12.95
C PHE A 37 -3.94 8.53 13.37
N LEU A 38 -4.31 9.46 14.25
CA LEU A 38 -3.39 10.50 14.73
C LEU A 38 -2.25 9.91 15.56
N GLY A 39 -1.07 10.51 15.40
CA GLY A 39 0.17 10.05 16.04
C GLY A 39 0.83 8.84 15.34
N GLY A 40 0.13 8.19 14.41
CA GLY A 40 0.64 7.06 13.66
C GLY A 40 1.63 7.46 12.58
N GLN A 41 2.70 6.68 12.42
CA GLN A 41 3.63 6.82 11.31
C GLN A 41 3.69 5.50 10.54
N THR A 42 3.39 5.56 9.25
CA THR A 42 3.40 4.42 8.34
C THR A 42 3.93 4.84 6.96
N ASN A 43 4.33 3.86 6.16
CA ASN A 43 4.72 4.06 4.76
C ASN A 43 3.85 3.16 3.89
N ILE A 44 3.24 3.75 2.85
CA ILE A 44 2.35 3.05 1.94
C ILE A 44 3.09 2.03 1.06
N CYS A 45 4.29 2.37 0.58
CA CYS A 45 5.12 1.46 -0.21
C CYS A 45 5.53 0.25 0.62
N TYR A 46 5.93 0.46 1.87
CA TYR A 46 6.30 -0.62 2.77
C TYR A 46 5.16 -1.63 2.99
N ASN A 47 3.94 -1.11 3.14
CA ASN A 47 2.75 -1.95 3.31
C ASN A 47 2.31 -2.62 2.01
N ALA A 48 2.47 -1.96 0.86
CA ALA A 48 2.03 -2.49 -0.42
C ALA A 48 3.02 -3.48 -1.04
N LEU A 49 4.31 -3.29 -0.80
CA LEU A 49 5.38 -4.00 -1.50
C LEU A 49 6.38 -4.66 -0.54
N ASP A 50 7.11 -3.88 0.26
CA ASP A 50 8.28 -4.37 0.99
C ASP A 50 7.93 -5.52 1.95
N ARG A 51 6.84 -5.40 2.72
CA ARG A 51 6.39 -6.49 3.63
C ARG A 51 6.04 -7.79 2.91
N HIS A 52 5.64 -7.70 1.64
CA HIS A 52 5.27 -8.86 0.82
C HIS A 52 6.47 -9.42 0.07
N ALA A 53 7.43 -8.55 -0.30
CA ALA A 53 8.68 -8.91 -0.94
C ALA A 53 9.60 -9.71 0.01
N ASP A 54 9.64 -9.32 1.29
CA ASP A 54 10.47 -10.01 2.29
C ASP A 54 9.76 -11.19 2.98
N GLY A 55 8.47 -11.38 2.70
CA GLY A 55 7.62 -12.38 3.36
C GLY A 55 7.43 -13.68 2.57
N GLU A 56 6.47 -14.47 3.03
CA GLU A 56 6.07 -15.73 2.38
C GLU A 56 5.51 -15.53 0.97
N ARG A 57 5.03 -14.31 0.67
CA ARG A 57 4.43 -13.94 -0.61
C ARG A 57 5.43 -13.39 -1.64
N ARG A 58 6.74 -13.48 -1.38
CA ARG A 58 7.78 -12.93 -2.27
C ARG A 58 7.67 -13.36 -3.74
N ASN A 59 7.20 -14.58 -3.98
CA ASN A 59 7.08 -15.16 -5.33
C ASN A 59 5.68 -15.00 -5.93
N LYS A 60 4.76 -14.30 -5.25
CA LYS A 60 3.41 -14.05 -5.75
C LYS A 60 3.47 -12.86 -6.72
N ALA A 61 2.92 -13.03 -7.92
CA ALA A 61 2.79 -11.92 -8.86
C ALA A 61 2.02 -10.76 -8.23
N ALA A 62 2.65 -9.60 -8.13
CA ALA A 62 2.06 -8.38 -7.56
C ALA A 62 1.24 -7.60 -8.61
N LEU A 63 1.67 -7.63 -9.86
CA LEU A 63 1.02 -6.96 -10.99
C LEU A 63 0.97 -7.93 -12.17
N ILE A 64 -0.23 -8.14 -12.70
CA ILE A 64 -0.44 -8.84 -13.97
C ILE A 64 -0.84 -7.77 -14.97
N TRP A 65 0.01 -7.56 -15.98
CA TRP A 65 -0.23 -6.57 -17.01
C TRP A 65 -0.78 -7.25 -18.27
N LEU A 66 -1.86 -6.69 -18.80
CA LEU A 66 -2.52 -7.16 -20.01
C LEU A 66 -2.48 -6.04 -21.04
N SER A 67 -1.89 -6.32 -22.19
CA SER A 67 -1.80 -5.39 -23.33
C SER A 67 -2.76 -5.76 -24.43
N GLU A 68 -3.19 -4.75 -25.19
CA GLU A 68 -4.12 -4.88 -26.32
C GLU A 68 -3.61 -5.89 -27.37
N ASP A 69 -2.29 -6.02 -27.53
CA ASP A 69 -1.63 -6.91 -28.51
C ASP A 69 -1.79 -8.43 -28.23
N GLY A 70 -2.70 -8.83 -27.33
CA GLY A 70 -2.91 -10.24 -26.96
C GLY A 70 -1.77 -10.87 -26.15
N GLY A 71 -0.73 -10.10 -25.86
CA GLY A 71 0.34 -10.48 -24.93
C GLY A 71 -0.14 -10.40 -23.50
N SER A 72 -0.64 -11.52 -22.97
CA SER A 72 -0.79 -11.68 -21.51
C SER A 72 0.59 -11.88 -20.91
N GLY A 73 1.28 -10.78 -20.64
CA GLY A 73 2.57 -10.76 -19.98
C GLY A 73 2.42 -11.13 -18.50
N SER A 74 2.36 -12.42 -18.20
CA SER A 74 2.79 -12.89 -16.88
C SER A 74 4.23 -12.39 -16.67
N SER A 75 4.42 -11.69 -15.54
CA SER A 75 5.60 -10.89 -15.19
C SER A 75 6.91 -11.32 -15.87
N PRO A 76 7.53 -10.46 -16.69
CA PRO A 76 8.90 -10.66 -17.06
C PRO A 76 9.73 -10.06 -15.91
N THR A 77 10.53 -10.87 -15.21
CA THR A 77 11.91 -10.44 -14.94
C THR A 77 12.57 -10.22 -16.31
N GLY A 78 12.28 -9.04 -16.84
CA GLY A 78 12.62 -8.55 -18.14
C GLY A 78 12.33 -7.08 -18.06
N CYS A 79 13.22 -6.39 -17.32
CA CYS A 79 13.74 -5.13 -17.80
C CYS A 79 14.18 -5.34 -19.26
N SER A 80 13.24 -5.30 -20.20
CA SER A 80 13.58 -4.68 -21.46
C SER A 80 13.90 -3.25 -21.07
N ALA A 81 15.16 -2.89 -21.20
CA ALA A 81 15.58 -1.51 -21.20
C ALA A 81 14.86 -0.83 -22.37
N GLY A 82 13.58 -0.51 -22.18
CA GLY A 82 12.92 0.55 -22.89
C GLY A 82 13.78 1.77 -22.61
N ARG A 83 14.54 2.17 -23.63
CA ARG A 83 15.35 3.37 -23.65
C ARG A 83 14.43 4.50 -23.17
N TRP A 84 14.55 4.86 -21.89
CA TRP A 84 13.95 6.06 -21.35
C TRP A 84 14.36 7.20 -22.29
N PRO A 85 13.46 8.11 -22.70
CA PRO A 85 13.92 9.36 -23.28
C PRO A 85 14.92 9.92 -22.27
N SER A 86 16.14 10.18 -22.72
CA SER A 86 17.16 10.79 -21.89
C SER A 86 16.58 12.12 -21.40
N TRP A 87 16.11 12.16 -20.17
CA TRP A 87 15.81 13.40 -19.50
C TRP A 87 17.14 14.15 -19.45
N PRO A 88 17.26 15.35 -20.04
CA PRO A 88 18.44 16.15 -19.82
C PRO A 88 18.52 16.41 -18.32
N ALA A 89 19.67 16.07 -17.73
CA ALA A 89 19.97 16.43 -16.36
C ALA A 89 19.85 17.96 -16.23
N ALA A 90 18.96 18.40 -15.36
CA ALA A 90 18.91 19.76 -14.84
C ALA A 90 19.40 19.73 -13.39
#